data_AF-A0AA51LWR2-F1
#
_entry.id   AF-A0AA51LWR2-F1
#
_cell.length_a   1.000
_cell.length_b   1.000
_cell.length_c   1.000
_cell.angle_alpha   90.00
_cell.angle_beta   90.00
_cell.angle_gamma   90.00
#
_symmetry.space_group_name_H-M   'P 1'
#
loop_
_entity.id
_entity.type
_entity.pdbx_description
1 polymer ?
#
loop_
_entity_poly.entity_id
_entity_poly.type
_entity_poly.pdbx_seq_one_letter_code
_entity_poly.pdbx_strand_id
1 'polypeptide(L)'
;MAQRTEFTGRIGIDPPLNRHEIDFLVAFAGPASGPHRSPADGLPTRGRPLSWCQWVPTADGAALVWNGGECFYFYTEWLAYLIDTFLSRRARLRRASRAAVPSGNFTFDHVLTGTVDVRTPAGTLRRITVRDNHVQECVVAGPSPVVRPPGDVAVS
;
A
#
# COMPACT_ATOMS: atom_id res chain seq x y z
N MET A 1 25.34 -0.44 6.51
CA MET A 1 23.98 -0.92 6.86
C MET A 1 23.06 -0.60 5.69
N ALA A 2 22.35 -1.58 5.13
CA ALA A 2 21.48 -1.35 3.98
C ALA A 2 20.30 -0.46 4.43
N GLN A 3 20.27 0.79 3.97
CA GLN A 3 19.14 1.69 4.25
C GLN A 3 17.90 1.11 3.55
N ARG A 4 16.83 0.87 4.32
CA ARG A 4 15.55 0.32 3.82
C ARG A 4 14.57 1.46 3.58
N THR A 5 13.57 1.21 2.74
CA THR A 5 12.42 2.11 2.66
C THR A 5 11.58 1.94 3.92
N GLU A 6 11.29 3.03 4.62
CA GLU A 6 10.47 3.04 5.83
C GLU A 6 9.16 3.78 5.57
N PHE A 7 8.07 3.29 6.18
CA PHE A 7 6.74 3.88 6.08
C PHE A 7 6.27 4.26 7.48
N THR A 8 5.83 5.50 7.66
CA THR A 8 5.32 5.99 8.96
C THR A 8 3.97 6.68 8.77
N GLY A 9 2.97 6.26 9.53
CA GLY A 9 1.60 6.74 9.43
C GLY A 9 0.63 5.63 9.07
N ARG A 10 -0.59 6.00 8.70
CA ARG A 10 -1.68 5.08 8.37
C ARG A 10 -2.72 5.73 7.47
N ILE A 11 -3.44 4.91 6.72
CA ILE A 11 -4.61 5.35 5.95
C ILE A 11 -5.85 4.89 6.69
N GLY A 12 -6.64 5.83 7.21
CA GLY A 12 -7.90 5.52 7.90
C GLY A 12 -8.95 4.98 6.92
N ILE A 13 -9.84 4.13 7.44
CA ILE A 13 -10.95 3.50 6.73
C ILE A 13 -12.24 3.80 7.50
N ASP A 14 -13.22 4.40 6.84
CA ASP A 14 -14.55 4.67 7.40
C ASP A 14 -15.67 4.23 6.42
N PRO A 15 -16.65 3.42 6.84
CA PRO A 15 -16.68 2.70 8.12
C PRO A 15 -15.53 1.68 8.23
N PRO A 16 -15.16 1.22 9.45
CA PRO A 16 -14.16 0.18 9.62
C PRO A 16 -14.50 -1.11 8.86
N LEU A 17 -13.47 -1.83 8.43
CA LEU A 17 -13.62 -3.14 7.79
C LEU A 17 -14.29 -4.14 8.74
N ASN A 18 -15.14 -5.00 8.18
CA ASN A 18 -15.66 -6.14 8.92
C ASN A 18 -14.64 -7.28 8.98
N ARG A 19 -14.94 -8.31 9.79
CA ARG A 19 -14.01 -9.41 10.04
C ARG A 19 -13.61 -10.18 8.76
N HIS A 20 -14.55 -10.40 7.85
CA HIS A 20 -14.29 -11.13 6.60
C HIS A 20 -13.35 -10.34 5.67
N GLU A 21 -13.52 -9.02 5.61
CA GLU A 21 -12.67 -8.14 4.82
C GLU A 21 -11.26 -8.09 5.39
N ILE A 22 -11.13 -8.00 6.72
CA ILE A 22 -9.84 -8.07 7.41
C ILE A 22 -9.14 -9.39 7.09
N ASP A 23 -9.81 -10.52 7.34
CA ASP A 23 -9.22 -11.85 7.15
C ASP A 23 -8.79 -12.07 5.69
N PHE A 24 -9.60 -11.62 4.72
CA PHE A 24 -9.24 -11.67 3.31
C PHE A 24 -8.02 -10.81 3.00
N LEU A 25 -8.00 -9.54 3.40
CA LEU A 25 -6.91 -8.62 3.06
C LEU A 25 -5.60 -9.00 3.74
N VAL A 26 -5.66 -9.53 4.97
CA VAL A 26 -4.49 -10.10 5.66
C VAL A 26 -3.94 -11.31 4.88
N ALA A 27 -4.81 -12.23 4.45
CA ALA A 27 -4.40 -13.39 3.66
C ALA A 27 -3.91 -13.02 2.26
N PHE A 28 -4.46 -11.95 1.67
CA PHE A 28 -4.09 -11.45 0.35
C PHE A 28 -2.72 -10.77 0.35
N ALA A 29 -2.36 -10.03 1.41
CA ALA A 29 -1.07 -9.36 1.50
C ALA A 29 0.11 -10.35 1.38
N GLY A 30 1.24 -9.88 0.86
CA GLY A 30 2.43 -10.68 0.64
C GLY A 30 2.31 -11.60 -0.59
N PRO A 31 2.84 -12.84 -0.53
CA PRO A 31 2.94 -13.73 -1.70
C PRO A 31 1.60 -14.04 -2.40
N ALA A 32 0.48 -13.99 -1.69
CA ALA A 32 -0.85 -14.24 -2.27
C ALA A 32 -1.27 -13.16 -3.28
N SER A 33 -0.84 -11.91 -3.07
CA SER A 33 -1.06 -10.80 -4.00
C SER A 33 -0.12 -10.81 -5.20
N GLY A 34 0.92 -11.65 -5.17
CA GLY A 34 1.99 -11.61 -6.15
C GLY A 34 1.58 -11.93 -7.59
N PRO A 35 2.42 -11.53 -8.57
CA PRO A 35 2.09 -11.61 -9.99
C PRO A 35 1.84 -13.05 -10.47
N HIS A 36 2.49 -14.06 -9.87
CA HIS A 36 2.32 -15.47 -10.23
C HIS A 36 0.91 -16.02 -9.95
N ARG A 37 0.10 -15.33 -9.13
CA ARG A 37 -1.29 -15.70 -8.84
C ARG A 37 -2.26 -15.11 -9.86
N SER A 38 -1.85 -14.08 -10.60
CA SER A 38 -2.64 -13.43 -11.63
C SER A 38 -2.43 -14.13 -12.99
N PRO A 39 -3.48 -14.40 -13.79
CA PRO A 39 -4.90 -14.11 -13.54
C PRO A 39 -5.66 -15.27 -12.86
N ALA A 40 -4.96 -16.32 -12.42
CA ALA A 40 -5.57 -17.55 -11.93
C ALA A 40 -6.47 -17.35 -10.70
N ASP A 41 -6.21 -16.32 -9.88
CA ASP A 41 -7.04 -15.94 -8.75
C ASP A 41 -8.35 -15.22 -9.11
N GLY A 42 -8.60 -14.97 -10.40
CA GLY A 42 -9.82 -14.35 -10.90
C GLY A 42 -9.99 -12.89 -10.49
N LEU A 43 -8.95 -12.26 -9.94
CA LEU A 43 -8.97 -10.85 -9.57
C LEU A 43 -8.72 -9.94 -10.79
N PRO A 44 -9.22 -8.69 -10.78
CA PRO A 44 -8.94 -7.75 -11.86
C PRO A 44 -7.44 -7.55 -12.09
N THR A 45 -6.96 -7.82 -13.30
CA THR A 45 -5.54 -7.64 -13.64
C THR A 45 -5.17 -6.17 -13.85
N ARG A 46 -6.12 -5.36 -14.32
CA ARG A 46 -5.90 -3.95 -14.62
C ARG A 46 -5.47 -3.18 -13.38
N GLY A 47 -4.29 -2.57 -13.41
CA GLY A 47 -3.78 -1.76 -12.29
C GLY A 47 -3.28 -2.57 -11.09
N ARG A 48 -3.26 -3.91 -11.17
CA ARG A 48 -2.58 -4.74 -10.16
C ARG A 48 -1.08 -4.61 -10.37
N PRO A 49 -0.30 -4.22 -9.34
CA PRO A 49 1.15 -4.11 -9.48
C PRO A 49 1.85 -5.47 -9.64
N LEU A 50 3.02 -5.47 -10.29
CA LEU A 50 3.86 -6.66 -10.48
C LEU A 50 4.81 -6.91 -9.28
N SER A 51 4.34 -6.63 -8.06
CA SER A 51 5.07 -6.85 -6.79
C SER A 51 4.17 -7.55 -5.77
N TRP A 52 4.55 -7.57 -4.49
CA TRP A 52 3.68 -8.03 -3.40
C TRP A 52 3.07 -6.83 -2.68
N CYS A 53 1.78 -6.89 -2.38
CA CYS A 53 1.09 -5.93 -1.54
C CYS A 53 1.58 -6.06 -0.10
N GLN A 54 2.01 -4.96 0.50
CA GLN A 54 2.43 -4.92 1.91
C GLN A 54 1.59 -3.96 2.77
N TRP A 55 0.49 -3.44 2.20
CA TRP A 55 -0.57 -2.83 3.00
C TRP A 55 -1.44 -3.90 3.64
N VAL A 56 -1.62 -3.81 4.95
CA VAL A 56 -2.46 -4.71 5.72
C VAL A 56 -3.43 -3.89 6.57
N PRO A 57 -4.66 -4.37 6.80
CA PRO A 57 -5.57 -3.72 7.72
C PRO A 57 -5.08 -3.86 9.17
N THR A 58 -5.42 -2.88 9.99
CA THR A 58 -5.31 -2.99 11.45
C THR A 58 -6.31 -4.02 11.97
N ALA A 59 -6.06 -4.55 13.17
CA ALA A 59 -6.89 -5.61 13.76
C ALA A 59 -8.36 -5.19 14.01
N ASP A 60 -8.60 -3.89 14.17
CA ASP A 60 -9.91 -3.26 14.32
C ASP A 60 -10.55 -2.85 12.98
N GLY A 61 -9.87 -3.04 11.86
CA GLY A 61 -10.35 -2.67 10.52
C GLY A 61 -10.38 -1.18 10.23
N ALA A 62 -9.92 -0.33 11.15
CA ALA A 62 -10.06 1.13 11.03
C ALA A 62 -8.97 1.80 10.19
N ALA A 63 -7.92 1.08 9.79
CA ALA A 63 -6.86 1.63 8.96
C ALA A 63 -6.08 0.58 8.14
N LEU A 64 -5.38 1.02 7.09
CA LEU A 64 -4.28 0.29 6.46
C LEU A 64 -2.93 0.80 6.98
N VAL A 65 -2.03 -0.13 7.25
CA VAL A 65 -0.63 0.12 7.65
C VAL A 65 0.33 -0.74 6.82
N TRP A 66 1.59 -0.32 6.75
CA TRP A 66 2.64 -1.16 6.17
C TRP A 66 2.99 -2.30 7.14
N ASN A 67 3.16 -3.51 6.62
CA ASN A 67 3.42 -4.70 7.43
C ASN A 67 4.88 -4.88 7.89
N GLY A 68 5.76 -3.92 7.61
CA GLY A 68 7.18 -3.99 7.97
C GLY A 68 8.04 -4.83 7.03
N GLY A 69 7.49 -5.37 5.94
CA GLY A 69 8.21 -6.20 4.98
C GLY A 69 9.22 -5.44 4.14
N GLU A 70 10.32 -6.09 3.77
CA GLU A 70 11.39 -5.47 2.99
C GLU A 70 10.95 -5.15 1.55
N CYS A 71 11.53 -4.08 0.98
CA CYS A 71 11.43 -3.73 -0.44
C CYS A 71 9.99 -3.59 -0.99
N PHE A 72 9.19 -2.71 -0.38
CA PHE A 72 7.84 -2.41 -0.89
C PHE A 72 7.89 -1.59 -2.19
N TYR A 73 7.73 -2.25 -3.33
CA TYR A 73 7.59 -1.56 -4.63
C TYR A 73 6.13 -1.30 -4.97
N PHE A 74 5.88 -0.21 -5.71
CA PHE A 74 4.55 0.17 -6.20
C PHE A 74 3.52 0.38 -5.08
N TYR A 75 3.94 0.95 -3.95
CA TYR A 75 3.12 1.10 -2.76
C TYR A 75 1.90 2.02 -2.97
N THR A 76 2.01 3.04 -3.83
CA THR A 76 0.88 3.92 -4.19
C THR A 76 -0.10 3.20 -5.11
N GLU A 77 0.41 2.46 -6.10
CA GLU A 77 -0.41 1.66 -7.01
C GLU A 77 -1.14 0.53 -6.28
N TRP A 78 -0.51 -0.06 -5.26
CA TRP A 78 -1.18 -1.03 -4.39
C TRP A 78 -2.34 -0.42 -3.61
N LEU A 79 -2.19 0.79 -3.04
CA LEU A 79 -3.32 1.48 -2.38
C LEU A 79 -4.46 1.72 -3.37
N ALA A 80 -4.14 2.26 -4.55
CA ALA A 80 -5.14 2.51 -5.59
C ALA A 80 -5.85 1.21 -5.99
N TYR A 81 -5.09 0.12 -6.16
CA TYR A 81 -5.65 -1.19 -6.50
C TYR A 81 -6.58 -1.73 -5.42
N LEU A 82 -6.20 -1.64 -4.13
CA LEU A 82 -7.04 -2.09 -3.02
C LEU A 82 -8.37 -1.33 -2.97
N ILE A 83 -8.29 0.00 -3.11
CA ILE A 83 -9.45 0.89 -3.13
C ILE A 83 -10.39 0.55 -4.30
N ASP A 84 -9.85 0.47 -5.51
CA ASP A 84 -10.62 0.26 -6.74
C ASP A 84 -11.15 -1.16 -6.90
N THR A 85 -10.56 -2.13 -6.20
CA THR A 85 -10.91 -3.55 -6.36
C THR A 85 -11.82 -4.04 -5.25
N PHE A 86 -11.53 -3.66 -4.00
CA PHE A 86 -12.14 -4.27 -2.82
C PHE A 86 -12.91 -3.30 -1.93
N LEU A 87 -12.45 -2.05 -1.76
CA LEU A 87 -12.91 -1.25 -0.61
C LEU A 87 -13.98 -0.22 -0.95
N SER A 88 -13.83 0.46 -2.08
CA SER A 88 -14.65 1.62 -2.40
C SER A 88 -16.09 1.26 -2.80
N ARG A 89 -16.99 2.23 -2.68
CA ARG A 89 -18.28 2.25 -3.38
C ARG A 89 -18.19 2.22 -4.91
N ARG A 90 -16.99 2.18 -5.48
CA ARG A 90 -16.78 1.96 -6.91
C ARG A 90 -15.93 0.72 -7.17
N ALA A 91 -15.76 -0.14 -6.17
CA ALA A 91 -15.01 -1.38 -6.26
C ALA A 91 -15.48 -2.24 -7.44
N ARG A 92 -14.51 -2.77 -8.18
CA ARG A 92 -14.77 -3.63 -9.35
C ARG A 92 -15.45 -4.93 -8.96
N LEU A 93 -15.08 -5.52 -7.82
CA LEU A 93 -15.67 -6.78 -7.38
C LEU A 93 -17.14 -6.65 -7.01
N ARG A 94 -17.60 -5.48 -6.54
CA ARG A 94 -19.03 -5.25 -6.33
C ARG A 94 -19.86 -5.36 -7.62
N ARG A 95 -19.25 -5.05 -8.77
CA ARG A 95 -19.92 -5.11 -10.09
C ARG A 95 -19.71 -6.45 -10.79
N ALA A 96 -18.86 -7.32 -10.26
CA ALA A 96 -18.53 -8.60 -10.87
C ALA A 96 -19.54 -9.67 -10.44
N SER A 97 -20.37 -10.12 -11.38
CA SER A 97 -21.38 -11.16 -11.15
C SER A 97 -20.82 -12.57 -10.90
N ARG A 98 -19.50 -12.78 -11.10
CA ARG A 98 -18.82 -14.09 -11.02
C ARG A 98 -17.40 -14.01 -10.40
N ALA A 99 -17.17 -13.12 -9.44
CA ALA A 99 -15.87 -13.09 -8.77
C ALA A 99 -15.62 -14.40 -8.00
N ALA A 100 -14.38 -14.92 -8.07
CA ALA A 100 -13.93 -16.09 -7.30
C ALA A 100 -13.74 -15.78 -5.80
N VAL A 101 -13.73 -14.50 -5.42
CA VAL A 101 -13.73 -14.05 -4.04
C VAL A 101 -15.15 -14.18 -3.47
N PRO A 102 -15.35 -14.62 -2.21
CA PRO A 102 -16.66 -14.60 -1.57
C PRO A 102 -17.12 -13.15 -1.38
N SER A 103 -17.71 -12.58 -2.43
CA SER A 103 -18.21 -11.20 -2.46
C SER A 103 -19.39 -10.98 -1.52
N GLY A 104 -19.97 -12.06 -0.96
CA GLY A 104 -21.17 -11.99 -0.12
C GLY A 104 -21.00 -11.20 1.18
N ASN A 105 -19.76 -11.07 1.69
CA ASN A 105 -19.50 -10.42 2.99
C ASN A 105 -18.66 -9.13 2.88
N PHE A 106 -18.33 -8.68 1.67
CA PHE A 106 -17.69 -7.37 1.47
C PHE A 106 -18.77 -6.28 1.40
N THR A 107 -18.62 -5.19 2.15
CA THR A 107 -19.59 -4.09 2.20
C THR A 107 -19.35 -3.08 1.07
N PHE A 108 -18.11 -2.94 0.61
CA PHE A 108 -17.73 -2.04 -0.49
C PHE A 108 -18.19 -0.59 -0.26
N ASP A 109 -18.25 -0.12 0.98
CA ASP A 109 -18.78 1.20 1.33
C ASP A 109 -17.74 2.13 1.97
N HIS A 110 -16.49 1.69 2.01
CA HIS A 110 -15.40 2.37 2.68
C HIS A 110 -14.90 3.60 1.93
N VAL A 111 -14.56 4.60 2.73
CA VAL A 111 -13.85 5.81 2.36
C VAL A 111 -12.51 5.81 3.06
N LEU A 112 -11.44 5.86 2.27
CA LEU A 112 -10.08 5.90 2.76
C LEU A 112 -9.56 7.33 2.76
N THR A 113 -9.03 7.76 3.92
CA THR A 113 -8.39 9.06 4.10
C THR A 113 -7.23 8.95 5.09
N GLY A 114 -6.09 9.56 4.76
CA GLY A 114 -4.94 9.59 5.67
C GLY A 114 -3.64 9.91 4.97
N THR A 115 -2.55 9.85 5.72
CA THR A 115 -1.21 10.16 5.22
C THR A 115 -0.20 9.13 5.70
N VAL A 116 0.72 8.76 4.81
CA VAL A 116 1.88 7.94 5.15
C VAL A 116 3.12 8.62 4.60
N ASP A 117 4.11 8.84 5.45
CA ASP A 117 5.42 9.31 5.07
C ASP A 117 6.30 8.14 4.68
N VAL A 118 7.02 8.28 3.57
CA VAL A 118 7.90 7.27 2.98
C VAL A 118 9.32 7.82 2.97
N ARG A 119 10.21 7.18 3.72
CA ARG A 119 11.63 7.50 3.72
C ARG A 119 12.35 6.49 2.84
N THR A 120 12.92 6.96 1.73
CA THR A 120 13.67 6.10 0.81
C THR A 120 15.10 5.88 1.30
N PRO A 121 15.80 4.84 0.82
CA PRO A 121 17.22 4.62 1.11
C PRO A 121 18.13 5.79 0.71
N ALA A 122 17.72 6.60 -0.27
CA ALA A 122 18.43 7.80 -0.71
C ALA A 122 18.21 9.02 0.20
N GLY A 123 17.48 8.86 1.31
CA GLY A 123 17.13 9.95 2.22
C GLY A 123 15.98 10.85 1.75
N THR A 124 15.42 10.62 0.55
CA THR A 124 14.24 11.34 0.07
C THR A 124 13.05 11.02 0.96
N LEU A 125 12.35 12.06 1.42
CA LEU A 125 11.07 11.95 2.13
C LEU A 125 9.93 12.24 1.16
N ARG A 126 9.03 11.27 1.01
CA ARG A 126 7.80 11.40 0.25
C ARG A 126 6.60 11.29 1.18
N ARG A 127 5.46 11.83 0.77
CA ARG A 127 4.19 11.69 1.47
C ARG A 127 3.14 11.16 0.53
N ILE A 128 2.58 10.02 0.88
CA ILE A 128 1.35 9.51 0.33
C ILE A 128 0.21 10.18 1.07
N THR A 129 -0.73 10.75 0.33
CA THR A 129 -1.98 11.26 0.86
C THR A 129 -3.12 10.56 0.16
N VAL A 130 -4.00 9.94 0.94
CA VAL A 130 -5.27 9.42 0.45
C VAL A 130 -6.36 10.37 0.92
N ARG A 131 -7.20 10.85 0.00
CA ARG A 131 -8.37 11.69 0.28
C ARG A 131 -9.55 11.17 -0.49
N ASP A 132 -10.62 10.80 0.19
CA ASP A 132 -11.85 10.30 -0.42
C ASP A 132 -11.59 9.23 -1.49
N ASN A 133 -10.79 8.21 -1.13
CA ASN A 133 -10.37 7.13 -2.03
C ASN A 133 -9.42 7.53 -3.18
N HIS A 134 -8.91 8.76 -3.22
CA HIS A 134 -7.92 9.19 -4.21
C HIS A 134 -6.51 9.21 -3.62
N VAL A 135 -5.61 8.44 -4.21
CA VAL A 135 -4.20 8.34 -3.81
C VAL A 135 -3.38 9.38 -4.56
N GLN A 136 -2.59 10.16 -3.81
CA GLN A 136 -1.62 11.10 -4.33
C GLN A 136 -0.29 10.90 -3.62
N GLU A 137 0.81 11.14 -4.31
CA GLU A 137 2.15 11.21 -3.73
C GLU A 137 2.78 12.55 -4.06
N CYS A 138 3.50 13.12 -3.09
CA CYS A 138 4.39 14.25 -3.32
C CYS A 138 5.74 14.04 -2.62
N VAL A 139 6.79 14.70 -3.14
CA VAL A 139 8.09 14.80 -2.46
C VAL A 139 7.99 15.90 -1.40
N VAL A 140 8.30 15.58 -0.15
CA VAL A 140 8.28 16.52 0.98
C VAL A 140 9.67 17.11 1.20
N ALA A 141 10.71 16.28 1.09
CA ALA A 141 12.10 16.72 1.15
C ALA A 141 12.96 15.90 0.18
N GLY A 142 13.89 16.59 -0.48
CA GLY A 142 14.86 15.97 -1.38
C GLY A 142 15.86 15.06 -0.65
N PRO A 143 16.75 14.37 -1.38
CA PRO A 143 17.75 13.51 -0.77
C PRO A 143 18.64 14.32 0.18
N SER A 144 18.95 13.76 1.35
CA SER A 144 19.95 14.36 2.23
C SER A 144 21.28 14.48 1.49
N PRO A 145 21.97 15.63 1.52
CA PRO A 145 23.30 15.73 0.94
C PRO A 145 24.21 14.73 1.67
N VAL A 146 24.85 13.86 0.89
CA VAL A 146 25.90 12.97 1.43
C VAL A 146 26.97 13.88 2.01
N VAL A 147 27.10 13.89 3.34
CA VAL A 147 28.26 14.49 4.00
C VAL A 147 29.46 13.68 3.56
N ARG A 148 30.23 14.18 2.59
CA ARG A 148 31.56 13.65 2.30
C ARG A 148 32.37 13.81 3.59
N PRO A 149 33.04 12.76 4.10
CA PRO A 149 34.03 12.97 5.14
C PRO A 149 35.07 13.97 4.62
N PRO A 150 35.57 14.89 5.45
CA PRO A 150 36.66 15.77 5.05
C PRO A 150 37.80 14.88 4.54
N GLY A 151 38.22 15.10 3.29
CA GLY A 151 39.28 14.31 2.67
C GLY A 151 40.56 14.47 3.49
N ASP A 152 41.28 13.37 3.68
CA ASP A 152 42.64 13.40 4.23
C ASP A 152 43.44 14.46 3.49
N VAL A 153 43.82 15.50 4.22
CA VAL A 153 44.82 16.47 3.78
C VAL A 153 46.11 15.68 3.66
N ALA A 154 46.49 15.34 2.43
CA ALA A 154 47.83 14.85 2.14
C ALA A 154 48.83 15.92 2.57
N VAL A 155 49.47 15.69 3.70
CA VAL A 155 50.62 16.47 4.17
C VAL A 155 51.75 16.24 3.17
N SER A 156 52.25 17.34 2.59
CA SER A 156 53.37 17.37 1.64
C SER A 156 54.69 16.98 2.30
#